data_AF-A0A952UXP8-F1
#
_entry.id   AF-A0A952UXP8-F1
#
_cell.length_a   1.000
_cell.length_b   1.000
_cell.length_c   1.000
_cell.angle_alpha   90.00
_cell.angle_beta   90.00
_cell.angle_gamma   90.00
#
_symmetry.space_group_name_H-M   'P 1'
#
loop_
_entity.id
_entity.type
_entity.pdbx_description
1 polymer ?
#
loop_
_entity_poly.entity_id
_entity_poly.type
_entity_poly.pdbx_seq_one_letter_code
_entity_poly.pdbx_strand_id
1 'polypeptide(L)'
;MKVETLLSPRFEGERFRAHTLPLALVKDLEALQGIILEIARAEFINTNPDRQRLPRGFSDSLTLHLAGTEPGSVAVSIALLVTGSALFPGFERELNAARSARDTYLSAVAAAHNDRPAPILPKAAWPYIERFGRGLRDGETIDLGSLEGQRVELTKEVRRRLLLTRAEVQAISDEVQLIARLGDVRPKERVITLDLADERRVSANVTVQQLQDLNEVRVADFGSAWLRIEGIGSFDRDEQLRQVSEVHTIELLDSLDPRAQLEKLKRLRPGWLDGEDGRALDHSLLDRIRALLDEHLVDEAPLPRLYATPEGGVEAEWLIGRLDLSIEFDPVDLVIEWHALDLDTGQVNHKHFPFDDFQVLGQAMHAFFSDKAVDDGEVAP
;
A
#
# COMPACT_ATOMS: atom_id res chain seq x y z
N MET A 1 -25.78 -29.53 -8.08
CA MET A 1 -25.02 -28.39 -7.53
C MET A 1 -25.57 -27.15 -8.20
N LYS A 2 -26.18 -26.23 -7.45
CA LYS A 2 -26.70 -24.97 -7.98
C LYS A 2 -25.68 -23.90 -7.57
N VAL A 3 -25.11 -23.19 -8.54
CA VAL A 3 -24.15 -22.12 -8.31
C VAL A 3 -24.93 -20.82 -8.39
N GLU A 4 -24.83 -19.97 -7.36
CA GLU A 4 -25.45 -18.65 -7.38
C GLU A 4 -24.40 -17.59 -7.04
N THR A 5 -24.35 -16.54 -7.85
CA THR A 5 -23.48 -15.40 -7.58
C THR A 5 -24.07 -14.56 -6.46
N LEU A 6 -23.43 -14.58 -5.28
CA LEU A 6 -23.84 -13.76 -4.14
C LEU A 6 -23.31 -12.33 -4.26
N LEU A 7 -22.03 -12.21 -4.60
CA LEU A 7 -21.27 -10.96 -4.72
C LEU A 7 -20.35 -11.05 -5.94
N SER A 8 -19.93 -9.93 -6.50
CA SER A 8 -18.90 -9.91 -7.56
C SER A 8 -18.03 -8.69 -7.37
N PRO A 9 -17.20 -8.68 -6.31
CA PRO A 9 -16.39 -7.53 -6.00
C PRO A 9 -15.41 -7.22 -7.13
N ARG A 10 -15.35 -5.96 -7.52
CA ARG A 10 -14.39 -5.48 -8.51
C ARG A 10 -13.30 -4.67 -7.80
N PHE A 11 -12.05 -5.05 -8.04
CA PHE A 11 -10.91 -4.34 -7.52
C PHE A 11 -10.45 -3.31 -8.56
N GLU A 12 -10.44 -2.04 -8.16
CA GLU A 12 -10.13 -0.88 -9.00
C GLU A 12 -8.96 -0.09 -8.39
N GLY A 13 -8.09 0.45 -9.25
CA GLY A 13 -6.84 1.11 -8.85
C GLY A 13 -5.63 0.67 -9.69
N GLU A 14 -4.48 1.32 -9.47
CA GLU A 14 -3.29 1.16 -10.33
C GLU A 14 -2.81 -0.29 -10.44
N ARG A 15 -2.75 -0.99 -9.30
CA ARG A 15 -2.33 -2.40 -9.24
C ARG A 15 -3.19 -3.34 -10.07
N PHE A 16 -4.42 -2.95 -10.40
CA PHE A 16 -5.39 -3.78 -11.10
C PHE A 16 -5.47 -3.47 -12.60
N ARG A 17 -4.76 -2.45 -13.10
CA ARG A 17 -4.79 -2.05 -14.52
C ARG A 17 -4.30 -3.15 -15.46
N ALA A 18 -3.36 -3.98 -15.01
CA ALA A 18 -2.85 -5.12 -15.78
C ALA A 18 -3.81 -6.34 -15.81
N HIS A 19 -5.04 -6.20 -15.31
CA HIS A 19 -6.02 -7.29 -15.20
C HIS A 19 -5.52 -8.50 -14.38
N THR A 20 -4.66 -8.26 -13.38
CA THR A 20 -4.13 -9.28 -12.46
C THR A 20 -4.58 -9.05 -11.01
N LEU A 21 -4.97 -10.11 -10.29
CA LEU A 21 -5.23 -10.03 -8.85
C LEU A 21 -3.97 -10.40 -8.05
N PRO A 22 -3.41 -9.47 -7.25
CA PRO A 22 -2.33 -9.81 -6.33
C PRO A 22 -2.78 -10.91 -5.36
N LEU A 23 -1.97 -11.96 -5.19
CA LEU A 23 -2.27 -13.07 -4.25
C LEU A 23 -2.49 -12.60 -2.81
N ALA A 24 -1.90 -11.47 -2.43
CA ALA A 24 -2.11 -10.84 -1.13
C ALA A 24 -3.61 -10.59 -0.85
N LEU A 25 -4.40 -10.24 -1.87
CA LEU A 25 -5.83 -9.93 -1.75
C LEU A 25 -6.73 -11.16 -1.71
N VAL A 26 -6.18 -12.37 -1.89
CA VAL A 26 -6.95 -13.61 -1.67
C VAL A 26 -7.39 -13.72 -0.21
N LYS A 27 -6.57 -13.19 0.72
CA LYS A 27 -6.91 -13.11 2.15
C LYS A 27 -8.13 -12.23 2.42
N ASP A 28 -8.38 -11.21 1.60
CA ASP A 28 -9.59 -10.41 1.67
C ASP A 28 -10.82 -11.23 1.30
N LEU A 29 -10.72 -12.14 0.32
CA LEU A 29 -11.84 -12.99 -0.06
C LEU A 29 -12.21 -13.98 1.06
N GLU A 30 -11.20 -14.52 1.75
CA GLU A 30 -11.40 -15.34 2.95
C GLU A 30 -12.07 -14.54 4.07
N ALA A 31 -11.63 -13.28 4.29
CA ALA A 31 -12.24 -12.39 5.26
C ALA A 31 -13.71 -12.11 4.90
N LEU A 32 -14.02 -11.82 3.63
CA LEU A 32 -15.38 -11.59 3.16
C LEU A 32 -16.29 -12.80 3.42
N GLN A 33 -15.81 -14.03 3.18
CA GLN A 33 -16.57 -15.24 3.55
C GLN A 33 -16.89 -15.26 5.04
N GLY A 34 -15.89 -14.97 5.90
CA GLY A 34 -16.10 -14.90 7.34
C GLY A 34 -17.12 -13.84 7.76
N ILE A 35 -17.11 -12.67 7.12
CA ILE A 35 -18.11 -11.60 7.36
C ILE A 35 -19.51 -12.13 7.07
N ILE A 36 -19.75 -12.63 5.86
CA ILE A 36 -21.07 -13.13 5.44
C ILE A 36 -21.53 -14.26 6.36
N LEU A 37 -20.63 -15.17 6.68
CA LEU A 37 -20.96 -16.34 7.49
C LEU A 37 -21.37 -15.95 8.92
N GLU A 38 -20.62 -15.07 9.59
CA GLU A 38 -20.95 -14.65 10.96
C GLU A 38 -22.21 -13.79 11.04
N ILE A 39 -22.47 -12.95 10.04
CA ILE A 39 -23.73 -12.19 9.95
C ILE A 39 -24.91 -13.15 9.71
N ALA A 40 -24.79 -14.08 8.77
CA ALA A 40 -25.83 -15.06 8.47
C ALA A 40 -26.17 -15.93 9.69
N ARG A 41 -25.17 -16.35 10.47
CA ARG A 41 -25.38 -17.08 11.73
C ARG A 41 -26.23 -16.28 12.72
N ALA A 42 -25.87 -15.03 12.94
CA ALA A 42 -26.54 -14.16 13.90
C ALA A 42 -27.99 -13.89 13.48
N GLU A 43 -28.22 -13.56 12.21
CA GLU A 43 -29.55 -13.32 11.66
C GLU A 43 -30.42 -14.59 11.69
N PHE A 44 -29.85 -15.75 11.39
CA PHE A 44 -30.58 -17.02 11.45
C PHE A 44 -31.07 -17.33 12.87
N ILE A 45 -30.22 -17.14 13.88
CA ILE A 45 -30.59 -17.37 15.29
C ILE A 45 -31.69 -16.38 15.71
N ASN A 46 -31.55 -15.10 15.35
CA ASN A 46 -32.51 -14.05 15.72
C ASN A 46 -33.89 -14.28 15.09
N THR A 47 -33.95 -14.79 13.86
CA THR A 47 -35.20 -15.09 13.14
C THR A 47 -35.81 -16.45 13.52
N ASN A 48 -35.09 -17.29 14.26
CA ASN A 48 -35.56 -18.59 14.72
C ASN A 48 -35.38 -18.73 16.25
N PRO A 49 -36.09 -17.94 17.07
CA PRO A 49 -35.89 -17.89 18.52
C PRO A 49 -36.15 -19.23 19.23
N ASP A 50 -36.99 -20.09 18.65
CA ASP A 50 -37.26 -21.44 19.16
C ASP A 50 -36.07 -22.40 19.00
N ARG A 51 -35.05 -22.00 18.22
CA ARG A 51 -33.84 -22.78 17.97
C ARG A 51 -32.62 -22.09 18.57
N GLN A 52 -32.08 -22.67 19.63
CA GLN A 52 -30.83 -22.20 20.25
C GLN A 52 -29.55 -22.61 19.49
N ARG A 53 -29.66 -23.41 18.42
CA ARG A 53 -28.52 -23.95 17.68
C ARG A 53 -28.74 -23.89 16.17
N LEU A 54 -27.66 -23.62 15.44
CA LEU A 54 -27.64 -23.71 13.98
C LEU A 54 -27.88 -25.15 13.50
N PRO A 55 -28.49 -25.34 12.31
CA PRO A 55 -28.56 -26.64 11.67
C PRO A 55 -27.16 -27.25 11.48
N ARG A 56 -27.06 -28.59 11.55
CA ARG A 56 -25.83 -29.29 11.19
C ARG A 56 -25.48 -28.99 9.73
N GLY A 57 -24.23 -28.63 9.46
CA GLY A 57 -23.73 -28.31 8.11
C GLY A 57 -24.07 -26.89 7.61
N PHE A 58 -24.66 -26.02 8.44
CA PHE A 58 -24.99 -24.63 8.04
C PHE A 58 -23.76 -23.83 7.59
N SER A 59 -22.62 -24.03 8.24
CA SER A 59 -21.38 -23.35 7.84
C SER A 59 -20.86 -23.89 6.51
N ASP A 60 -20.88 -25.21 6.37
CA ASP A 60 -20.30 -25.92 5.23
C ASP A 60 -21.10 -25.64 3.95
N SER A 61 -22.40 -25.34 4.09
CA SER A 61 -23.27 -24.94 2.98
C SER A 61 -23.04 -23.49 2.50
N LEU A 62 -22.31 -22.66 3.25
CA LEU A 62 -22.04 -21.26 2.90
C LEU A 62 -20.55 -21.06 2.57
N THR A 63 -20.10 -21.68 1.49
CA THR A 63 -18.72 -21.55 1.00
C THR A 63 -18.66 -20.62 -0.21
N LEU A 64 -17.81 -19.60 -0.16
CA LEU A 64 -17.54 -18.72 -1.30
C LEU A 64 -16.41 -19.32 -2.14
N HIS A 65 -16.60 -19.31 -3.46
CA HIS A 65 -15.61 -19.77 -4.42
C HIS A 65 -15.30 -18.64 -5.40
N LEU A 66 -14.03 -18.54 -5.76
CA LEU A 66 -13.62 -17.75 -6.92
C LEU A 66 -14.13 -18.45 -8.19
N ALA A 67 -15.09 -17.84 -8.88
CA ALA A 67 -15.73 -18.40 -10.06
C ALA A 67 -15.00 -18.06 -11.37
N GLY A 68 -14.25 -16.96 -11.39
CA GLY A 68 -13.47 -16.51 -12.54
C GLY A 68 -13.09 -15.04 -12.45
N THR A 69 -12.42 -14.55 -13.48
CA THR A 69 -12.17 -13.12 -13.70
C THR A 69 -12.83 -12.65 -15.00
N GLU A 70 -13.46 -11.46 -14.99
CA GLU A 70 -14.08 -10.87 -16.20
C GLU A 70 -13.10 -9.90 -16.92
N PRO A 71 -13.23 -9.68 -18.25
CA PRO A 71 -12.42 -8.71 -18.98
C PRO A 71 -12.77 -7.26 -18.59
N GLY A 72 -11.76 -6.45 -18.21
CA GLY A 72 -11.96 -5.08 -17.75
C GLY A 72 -12.07 -4.98 -16.22
N SER A 73 -11.13 -4.28 -15.58
CA SER A 73 -10.84 -4.36 -14.13
C SER A 73 -10.52 -5.79 -13.68
N VAL A 74 -9.89 -5.95 -12.51
CA VAL A 74 -9.75 -7.28 -11.92
C VAL A 74 -11.07 -7.59 -11.23
N ALA A 75 -12.09 -7.85 -12.05
CA ALA A 75 -13.39 -8.26 -11.58
C ALA A 75 -13.26 -9.69 -11.08
N VAL A 76 -13.26 -9.86 -9.76
CA VAL A 76 -13.20 -11.17 -9.12
C VAL A 76 -14.64 -11.61 -8.94
N SER A 77 -15.11 -12.50 -9.82
CA SER A 77 -16.46 -13.04 -9.69
C SER A 77 -16.46 -14.05 -8.54
N ILE A 78 -16.97 -13.65 -7.37
CA ILE A 78 -17.09 -14.52 -6.19
C ILE A 78 -18.47 -15.18 -6.20
N ALA A 79 -18.55 -16.42 -6.67
CA ALA A 79 -19.79 -17.17 -6.55
C ALA A 79 -19.92 -17.73 -5.13
N LEU A 80 -21.11 -17.62 -4.54
CA LEU A 80 -21.44 -18.44 -3.38
C LEU A 80 -21.77 -19.83 -3.93
N LEU A 81 -20.89 -20.79 -3.64
CA LEU A 81 -21.19 -22.18 -3.90
C LEU A 81 -21.94 -22.73 -2.70
N VAL A 82 -23.27 -22.75 -2.80
CA VAL A 82 -24.07 -23.49 -1.85
C VAL A 82 -23.99 -24.97 -2.20
N THR A 83 -23.17 -25.72 -1.46
CA THR A 83 -23.02 -27.17 -1.63
C THR A 83 -24.24 -27.89 -1.04
N GLY A 84 -25.35 -27.88 -1.78
CA GLY A 84 -26.59 -28.57 -1.42
C GLY A 84 -27.25 -29.26 -2.60
N SER A 85 -27.86 -30.41 -2.36
CA SER A 85 -28.80 -31.00 -3.33
C SER A 85 -30.03 -30.10 -3.40
N ALA A 86 -30.43 -29.69 -4.62
CA ALA A 86 -31.58 -28.83 -4.92
C ALA A 86 -32.94 -29.41 -4.46
N LEU A 87 -32.94 -30.58 -3.81
CA LEU A 87 -34.10 -31.30 -3.31
C LEU A 87 -34.27 -31.21 -1.78
N PHE A 88 -33.41 -30.49 -1.05
CA PHE A 88 -33.55 -30.30 0.41
C PHE A 88 -34.21 -28.94 0.75
N PRO A 89 -35.31 -28.92 1.53
CA PRO A 89 -36.00 -27.69 1.97
C PRO A 89 -35.16 -26.71 2.82
N GLY A 90 -33.95 -27.09 3.24
CA GLY A 90 -33.01 -26.20 3.92
C GLY A 90 -32.41 -25.15 2.98
N PHE A 91 -32.14 -25.53 1.72
CA PHE A 91 -31.34 -24.78 0.76
C PHE A 91 -31.75 -23.29 0.60
N GLU A 92 -33.05 -23.03 0.46
CA GLU A 92 -33.58 -21.66 0.32
C GLU A 92 -33.36 -20.83 1.59
N ARG A 93 -33.33 -21.44 2.77
CA ARG A 93 -33.12 -20.73 4.04
C ARG A 93 -31.67 -20.29 4.19
N GLU A 94 -30.73 -21.16 3.92
CA GLU A 94 -29.30 -20.80 4.00
C GLU A 94 -28.94 -19.76 2.94
N LEU A 95 -29.46 -19.89 1.72
CA LEU A 95 -29.29 -18.91 0.66
C LEU A 95 -29.89 -17.54 1.03
N ASN A 96 -31.10 -17.50 1.58
CA ASN A 96 -31.72 -16.26 2.07
C ASN A 96 -30.93 -15.64 3.22
N ALA A 97 -30.39 -16.45 4.14
CA ALA A 97 -29.53 -15.96 5.21
C ALA A 97 -28.24 -15.34 4.66
N ALA A 98 -27.63 -15.94 3.63
CA ALA A 98 -26.44 -15.38 2.98
C ALA A 98 -26.75 -14.07 2.23
N ARG A 99 -27.89 -13.98 1.54
CA ARG A 99 -28.35 -12.75 0.86
C ARG A 99 -28.63 -11.63 1.86
N SER A 100 -29.34 -11.94 2.94
CA SER A 100 -29.60 -11.01 4.03
C SER A 100 -28.31 -10.52 4.67
N ALA A 101 -27.38 -11.44 4.97
CA ALA A 101 -26.07 -11.11 5.52
C ALA A 101 -25.23 -10.20 4.61
N ARG A 102 -25.27 -10.47 3.30
CA ARG A 102 -24.66 -9.60 2.28
C ARG A 102 -25.26 -8.21 2.34
N ASP A 103 -26.59 -8.10 2.28
CA ASP A 103 -27.27 -6.80 2.23
C ASP A 103 -27.03 -6.00 3.53
N THR A 104 -27.00 -6.67 4.69
CA THR A 104 -26.62 -6.07 5.98
C THR A 104 -25.19 -5.53 5.95
N TYR A 105 -24.23 -6.28 5.41
CA TYR A 105 -22.85 -5.82 5.29
C TYR A 105 -22.71 -4.65 4.31
N LEU A 106 -23.33 -4.74 3.13
CA LEU A 106 -23.35 -3.66 2.14
C LEU A 106 -23.98 -2.38 2.72
N SER A 107 -25.04 -2.52 3.50
CA SER A 107 -25.69 -1.42 4.20
C SER A 107 -24.76 -0.74 5.20
N ALA A 108 -23.94 -1.52 5.94
CA ALA A 108 -22.93 -0.97 6.83
C ALA A 108 -21.83 -0.20 6.09
N VAL A 109 -21.34 -0.72 4.97
CA VAL A 109 -20.36 -0.02 4.12
C VAL A 109 -20.96 1.26 3.54
N ALA A 110 -22.18 1.18 2.99
CA ALA A 110 -22.87 2.35 2.44
C ALA A 110 -23.18 3.41 3.50
N ALA A 111 -23.53 3.00 4.73
CA ALA A 111 -23.72 3.91 5.85
C ALA A 111 -22.41 4.61 6.23
N ALA A 112 -21.30 3.87 6.29
CA ALA A 112 -19.98 4.44 6.53
C ALA A 112 -19.55 5.41 5.42
N HIS A 113 -19.88 5.12 4.15
CA HIS A 113 -19.58 6.01 3.03
C HIS A 113 -20.34 7.35 3.13
N ASN A 114 -21.61 7.29 3.53
CA ASN A 114 -22.52 8.44 3.57
C ASN A 114 -22.62 9.12 4.95
N ASP A 115 -21.76 8.76 5.90
CA ASP A 115 -21.80 9.22 7.31
C ASP A 115 -23.19 9.07 7.96
N ARG A 116 -23.83 7.92 7.71
CA ARG A 116 -25.15 7.55 8.27
C ARG A 116 -25.01 6.52 9.39
N PRO A 117 -26.02 6.37 10.26
CA PRO A 117 -26.06 5.28 11.23
C PRO A 117 -25.98 3.91 10.53
N ALA A 118 -24.98 3.12 10.88
CA ALA A 118 -24.80 1.76 10.37
C ALA A 118 -25.71 0.75 11.12
N PRO A 119 -26.14 -0.34 10.47
CA PRO A 119 -26.76 -1.47 11.16
C PRO A 119 -25.80 -2.06 12.20
N ILE A 120 -26.38 -2.66 13.25
CA ILE A 120 -25.59 -3.34 14.28
C ILE A 120 -25.06 -4.65 13.72
N LEU A 121 -23.73 -4.73 13.56
CA LEU A 121 -23.05 -5.95 13.13
C LEU A 121 -22.71 -6.86 14.33
N PRO A 122 -22.83 -8.19 14.19
CA PRO A 122 -22.52 -9.11 15.27
C PRO A 122 -21.04 -9.06 15.65
N LYS A 123 -20.76 -9.18 16.96
CA LYS A 123 -19.38 -9.13 17.51
C LYS A 123 -18.41 -10.10 16.82
N ALA A 124 -18.90 -11.28 16.43
CA ALA A 124 -18.10 -12.32 15.78
C ALA A 124 -17.66 -11.96 14.34
N ALA A 125 -18.33 -11.03 13.65
CA ALA A 125 -17.95 -10.62 12.30
C ALA A 125 -16.75 -9.66 12.28
N TRP A 126 -16.52 -8.90 13.35
CA TRP A 126 -15.53 -7.82 13.38
C TRP A 126 -14.08 -8.24 13.11
N PRO A 127 -13.56 -9.38 13.62
CA PRO A 127 -12.23 -9.84 13.25
C PRO A 127 -12.05 -10.06 11.75
N TYR A 128 -13.12 -10.34 11.01
CA TYR A 128 -13.09 -10.46 9.55
C TYR A 128 -13.24 -9.10 8.86
N ILE A 129 -14.11 -8.22 9.39
CA ILE A 129 -14.26 -6.83 8.90
C ILE A 129 -12.94 -6.06 9.04
N GLU A 130 -12.22 -6.23 10.16
CA GLU A 130 -10.90 -5.63 10.39
C GLU A 130 -9.83 -6.16 9.40
N ARG A 131 -9.99 -7.38 8.88
CA ARG A 131 -9.06 -7.95 7.88
C ARG A 131 -9.41 -7.57 6.45
N PHE A 132 -10.70 -7.44 6.14
CA PHE A 132 -11.16 -7.13 4.79
C PHE A 132 -10.84 -5.69 4.38
N GLY A 133 -10.25 -5.51 3.20
CA GLY A 133 -9.78 -4.24 2.67
C GLY A 133 -8.55 -3.68 3.38
N ARG A 134 -7.87 -4.49 4.21
CA ARG A 134 -6.69 -4.04 4.98
C ARG A 134 -5.48 -3.71 4.10
N GLY A 135 -5.40 -4.32 2.93
CA GLY A 135 -4.33 -4.09 1.95
C GLY A 135 -4.63 -3.00 0.91
N LEU A 136 -5.74 -2.27 1.05
CA LEU A 136 -6.09 -1.18 0.12
C LEU A 136 -5.09 -0.02 0.24
N ARG A 137 -4.52 0.38 -0.89
CA ARG A 137 -3.68 1.55 -1.02
C ARG A 137 -4.52 2.78 -1.38
N ASP A 138 -3.91 3.95 -1.28
CA ASP A 138 -4.56 5.20 -1.67
C ASP A 138 -4.92 5.15 -3.17
N GLY A 139 -6.14 5.57 -3.50
CA GLY A 139 -6.67 5.48 -4.87
C GLY A 139 -7.20 4.10 -5.27
N GLU A 140 -7.16 3.10 -4.38
CA GLU A 140 -7.75 1.79 -4.64
C GLU A 140 -9.15 1.64 -4.04
N THR A 141 -9.97 0.82 -4.67
CA THR A 141 -11.36 0.61 -4.27
C THR A 141 -11.78 -0.84 -4.50
N ILE A 142 -12.59 -1.37 -3.60
CA ILE A 142 -13.35 -2.60 -3.81
C ILE A 142 -14.81 -2.21 -4.04
N ASP A 143 -15.27 -2.28 -5.28
CA ASP A 143 -16.68 -2.14 -5.62
C ASP A 143 -17.40 -3.43 -5.25
N LEU A 144 -18.29 -3.36 -4.26
CA LEU A 144 -19.03 -4.49 -3.72
C LEU A 144 -20.38 -4.71 -4.44
N GLY A 145 -20.66 -3.95 -5.49
CA GLY A 145 -21.87 -4.02 -6.30
C GLY A 145 -22.84 -2.88 -5.99
N SER A 146 -24.13 -3.18 -5.96
CA SER A 146 -25.16 -2.16 -5.71
C SER A 146 -26.20 -2.63 -4.71
N LEU A 147 -26.60 -1.72 -3.82
CA LEU A 147 -27.68 -1.90 -2.86
C LEU A 147 -28.72 -0.80 -3.10
N GLU A 148 -29.99 -1.19 -3.30
CA GLU A 148 -31.09 -0.25 -3.58
C GLU A 148 -30.81 0.72 -4.77
N GLY A 149 -30.06 0.25 -5.77
CA GLY A 149 -29.67 1.04 -6.95
C GLY A 149 -28.49 1.99 -6.72
N GLN A 150 -27.90 2.02 -5.53
CA GLN A 150 -26.67 2.78 -5.23
C GLN A 150 -25.45 1.87 -5.24
N ARG A 151 -24.36 2.32 -5.87
CA ARG A 151 -23.07 1.62 -5.86
C ARG A 151 -22.50 1.63 -4.44
N VAL A 152 -21.94 0.51 -4.00
CA VAL A 152 -21.34 0.35 -2.66
C VAL A 152 -19.85 0.09 -2.83
N GLU A 153 -19.03 1.06 -2.44
CA GLU A 153 -17.59 1.03 -2.62
C GLU A 153 -16.88 1.04 -1.27
N LEU A 154 -15.90 0.16 -1.12
CA LEU A 154 -15.01 0.13 0.02
C LEU A 154 -13.65 0.71 -0.40
N THR A 155 -13.38 1.93 0.03
CA THR A 155 -12.05 2.54 0.01
C THR A 155 -11.39 2.41 1.38
N LYS A 156 -10.10 2.77 1.48
CA LYS A 156 -9.38 2.85 2.76
C LYS A 156 -10.09 3.78 3.75
N GLU A 157 -10.59 4.92 3.30
CA GLU A 157 -11.32 5.91 4.10
C GLU A 157 -12.70 5.39 4.54
N VAL A 158 -13.45 4.73 3.65
CA VAL A 158 -14.75 4.13 3.99
C VAL A 158 -14.56 3.01 5.01
N ARG A 159 -13.56 2.14 4.81
CA ARG A 159 -13.22 1.07 5.74
C ARG A 159 -12.86 1.63 7.12
N ARG A 160 -12.02 2.67 7.16
CA ARG A 160 -11.64 3.35 8.40
C ARG A 160 -12.87 3.87 9.14
N ARG A 161 -13.76 4.61 8.45
CA ARG A 161 -15.03 5.08 9.02
C ARG A 161 -15.88 3.95 9.57
N LEU A 162 -16.01 2.84 8.83
CA LEU A 162 -16.74 1.65 9.27
C LEU A 162 -16.16 1.07 10.58
N LEU A 163 -14.85 0.93 10.69
CA LEU A 163 -14.19 0.41 11.90
C LEU A 163 -14.34 1.35 13.10
N LEU A 164 -14.29 2.67 12.88
CA LEU A 164 -14.44 3.68 13.93
C LEU A 164 -15.88 3.83 14.45
N THR A 165 -16.87 3.18 13.85
CA THR A 165 -18.22 3.08 14.43
C THR A 165 -18.23 2.40 15.80
N ARG A 166 -17.20 1.57 16.09
CA ARG A 166 -16.97 0.96 17.39
C ARG A 166 -16.18 1.90 18.29
N ALA A 167 -16.84 2.46 19.30
CA ALA A 167 -16.24 3.43 20.21
C ALA A 167 -15.00 2.89 20.95
N GLU A 168 -14.92 1.58 21.19
CA GLU A 168 -13.77 0.93 21.82
C GLU A 168 -12.51 0.85 20.94
N VAL A 169 -12.64 1.06 19.62
CA VAL A 169 -11.50 1.00 18.69
C VAL A 169 -10.66 2.27 18.84
N GLN A 170 -9.42 2.07 19.30
CA GLN A 170 -8.42 3.14 19.47
C GLN A 170 -7.38 3.17 18.35
N ALA A 171 -7.17 2.03 17.68
CA ALA A 171 -6.26 1.90 16.56
C ALA A 171 -6.81 0.94 15.51
N ILE A 172 -6.47 1.18 14.25
CA ILE A 172 -6.86 0.39 13.09
C ILE A 172 -5.61 -0.20 12.48
N SER A 173 -5.66 -1.49 12.14
CA SER A 173 -4.57 -2.16 11.45
C SER A 173 -4.73 -2.04 9.93
N ASP A 174 -3.69 -1.59 9.25
CA ASP A 174 -3.60 -1.47 7.78
C ASP A 174 -2.23 -1.92 7.27
N GLU A 175 -2.16 -2.34 6.00
CA GLU A 175 -0.86 -2.53 5.36
C GLU A 175 -0.09 -1.21 5.33
N VAL A 176 1.19 -1.29 5.63
CA VAL A 176 2.09 -0.15 5.62
C VAL A 176 3.34 -0.48 4.80
N GLN A 177 3.75 0.48 3.99
CA GLN A 177 5.04 0.50 3.31
C GLN A 177 5.73 1.79 3.73
N LEU A 178 6.91 1.68 4.33
CA LEU A 178 7.64 2.84 4.82
C LEU A 178 9.14 2.66 4.63
N ILE A 179 9.80 3.81 4.49
CA ILE A 179 11.25 3.93 4.50
C ILE A 179 11.60 4.65 5.80
N ALA A 180 12.42 4.04 6.64
CA ALA A 180 12.76 4.62 7.94
C ALA A 180 14.16 4.24 8.36
N ARG A 181 14.71 5.05 9.27
CA ARG A 181 16.04 4.81 9.80
C ARG A 181 15.97 3.81 10.94
N LEU A 182 16.84 2.81 10.93
CA LEU A 182 16.95 1.86 12.03
C LEU A 182 17.45 2.58 13.27
N GLY A 183 16.63 2.60 14.32
CA GLY A 183 17.00 3.07 15.65
C GLY A 183 17.59 1.93 16.47
N ASP A 184 16.95 1.63 17.59
CA ASP A 184 17.41 0.59 18.52
C ASP A 184 16.98 -0.82 18.08
N VAL A 185 17.85 -1.81 18.24
CA VAL A 185 17.53 -3.23 18.07
C VAL A 185 17.50 -3.91 19.45
N ARG A 186 16.40 -4.60 19.77
CA ARG A 186 16.23 -5.39 21.00
C ARG A 186 16.03 -6.87 20.64
N PRO A 187 17.12 -7.64 20.41
CA PRO A 187 17.02 -8.99 19.86
C PRO A 187 16.23 -9.97 20.74
N LYS A 188 16.37 -9.85 22.07
CA LYS A 188 15.65 -10.70 23.04
C LYS A 188 14.14 -10.48 23.01
N GLU A 189 13.71 -9.25 22.78
CA GLU A 189 12.29 -8.87 22.69
C GLU A 189 11.75 -9.06 21.27
N ARG A 190 12.64 -9.20 20.27
CA ARG A 190 12.33 -9.23 18.84
C ARG A 190 11.60 -7.97 18.37
N VAL A 191 12.11 -6.84 18.83
CA VAL A 191 11.60 -5.52 18.50
C VAL A 191 12.74 -4.64 17.98
N ILE A 192 12.48 -3.92 16.89
CA ILE A 192 13.31 -2.81 16.44
C ILE A 192 12.55 -1.50 16.59
N THR A 193 13.28 -0.39 16.68
CA THR A 193 12.73 0.97 16.64
C THR A 193 13.03 1.57 15.29
N LEU A 194 12.05 2.28 14.72
CA LEU A 194 12.15 2.96 13.44
C LEU A 194 12.00 4.46 13.69
N ASP A 195 12.98 5.23 13.22
CA ASP A 195 12.92 6.69 13.24
C ASP A 195 12.33 7.15 11.90
N LEU A 196 11.11 7.71 11.95
CA LEU A 196 10.41 8.25 10.79
C LEU A 196 10.95 9.65 10.43
N ALA A 197 10.62 10.13 9.23
CA ALA A 197 11.03 11.47 8.77
C ALA A 197 10.48 12.60 9.66
N ASP A 198 9.27 12.42 10.20
CA ASP A 198 8.64 13.38 11.11
C ASP A 198 9.14 13.29 12.57
N GLU A 199 10.31 12.69 12.77
CA GLU A 199 11.00 12.51 14.06
C GLU A 199 10.30 11.58 15.05
N ARG A 200 9.14 11.01 14.70
CA ARG A 200 8.50 9.99 15.54
C ARG A 200 9.32 8.70 15.54
N ARG A 201 9.34 8.06 16.70
CA ARG A 201 9.91 6.72 16.88
C ARG A 201 8.79 5.71 17.02
N VAL A 202 8.72 4.75 16.11
CA VAL A 202 7.73 3.67 16.15
C VAL A 202 8.41 2.33 16.35
N SER A 203 7.78 1.44 17.10
CA SER A 203 8.30 0.07 17.27
C SER A 203 7.83 -0.83 16.14
N ALA A 204 8.64 -1.83 15.79
CA ALA A 204 8.30 -2.86 14.84
C ALA A 204 8.64 -4.24 15.40
N ASN A 205 7.65 -5.16 15.37
CA ASN A 205 7.86 -6.54 15.77
C ASN A 205 8.46 -7.32 14.60
N VAL A 206 9.59 -7.98 14.84
CA VAL A 206 10.32 -8.72 13.83
C VAL A 206 10.45 -10.20 14.18
N THR A 207 10.70 -11.03 13.18
CA THR A 207 11.02 -12.44 13.37
C THR A 207 12.51 -12.63 13.68
N VAL A 208 12.90 -13.85 14.07
CA VAL A 208 14.31 -14.19 14.24
C VAL A 208 15.08 -14.09 12.92
N GLN A 209 14.46 -14.49 11.81
CA GLN A 209 15.05 -14.38 10.48
C GLN A 209 15.30 -12.91 10.12
N GLN A 210 14.31 -12.05 10.30
CA GLN A 210 14.44 -10.61 10.02
C GLN A 210 15.50 -9.94 10.90
N LEU A 211 15.70 -10.40 12.14
CA LEU A 211 16.84 -9.94 12.95
C LEU A 211 18.18 -10.41 12.37
N GLN A 212 18.24 -11.61 11.80
CA GLN A 212 19.45 -12.12 11.16
C GLN A 212 19.80 -11.33 9.91
N ASP A 213 18.79 -10.94 9.13
CA ASP A 213 18.96 -10.09 7.94
C ASP A 213 19.54 -8.71 8.31
N LEU A 214 19.38 -8.27 9.57
CA LEU A 214 19.98 -7.04 10.11
C LEU A 214 21.37 -7.24 10.75
N ASN A 215 21.90 -8.47 10.84
CA ASN A 215 23.18 -8.71 11.53
C ASN A 215 24.37 -8.01 10.86
N GLU A 216 24.26 -7.68 9.57
CA GLU A 216 25.29 -6.95 8.83
C GLU A 216 25.40 -5.49 9.26
N VAL A 217 24.34 -4.95 9.88
CA VAL A 217 24.33 -3.58 10.39
C VAL A 217 25.14 -3.50 11.68
N ARG A 218 26.23 -2.73 11.67
CA ARG A 218 27.04 -2.53 12.88
C ARG A 218 26.27 -1.63 13.83
N VAL A 219 26.49 -1.82 15.14
CA VAL A 219 25.85 -0.97 16.18
C VAL A 219 26.16 0.52 15.97
N ALA A 220 27.33 0.86 15.42
CA ALA A 220 27.72 2.23 15.10
C ALA A 220 26.87 2.86 13.97
N ASP A 221 26.22 2.03 13.15
CA ASP A 221 25.38 2.45 12.03
C ASP A 221 23.90 2.53 12.44
N PHE A 222 23.57 2.26 13.71
CA PHE A 222 22.25 2.55 14.25
C PHE A 222 22.03 4.06 14.25
N GLY A 223 20.89 4.49 13.74
CA GLY A 223 20.60 5.90 13.50
C GLY A 223 21.26 6.45 12.23
N SER A 224 21.81 5.62 11.34
CA SER A 224 22.21 6.02 9.99
C SER A 224 21.77 5.03 8.91
N ALA A 225 21.63 3.75 9.26
CA ALA A 225 21.10 2.71 8.37
C ALA A 225 19.63 2.95 8.03
N TRP A 226 19.30 2.85 6.74
CA TRP A 226 17.94 3.02 6.22
C TRP A 226 17.34 1.68 5.86
N LEU A 227 16.08 1.49 6.22
CA LEU A 227 15.33 0.27 5.98
C LEU A 227 14.09 0.58 5.16
N ARG A 228 13.79 -0.29 4.20
CA ARG A 228 12.44 -0.42 3.64
C ARG A 228 11.69 -1.51 4.40
N ILE A 229 10.49 -1.17 4.84
CA ILE A 229 9.64 -2.04 5.66
C ILE A 229 8.28 -2.15 5.02
N GLU A 230 7.82 -3.38 4.85
CA GLU A 230 6.45 -3.69 4.46
C GLU A 230 5.83 -4.60 5.53
N GLY A 231 4.59 -4.32 5.91
CA GLY A 231 3.99 -5.01 7.04
C GLY A 231 2.57 -4.58 7.35
N ILE A 232 2.11 -4.90 8.56
CA ILE A 232 0.88 -4.41 9.15
C ILE A 232 1.23 -3.34 10.18
N GLY A 233 0.78 -2.11 9.93
CA GLY A 233 0.84 -0.99 10.85
C GLY A 233 -0.45 -0.83 11.63
N SER A 234 -0.36 -0.35 12.87
CA SER A 234 -1.50 0.12 13.65
C SER A 234 -1.51 1.65 13.64
N PHE A 235 -2.64 2.23 13.27
CA PHE A 235 -2.84 3.66 13.13
C PHE A 235 -3.88 4.14 14.14
N ASP A 236 -3.60 5.21 14.86
CA ASP A 236 -4.59 5.78 15.77
C ASP A 236 -5.73 6.50 15.02
N ARG A 237 -6.58 7.22 15.76
CA ARG A 237 -7.70 8.00 15.20
C ARG A 237 -7.27 9.21 14.38
N ASP A 238 -6.04 9.68 14.53
CA ASP A 238 -5.46 10.80 13.79
C ASP A 238 -4.60 10.32 12.61
N GLU A 239 -4.74 9.04 12.23
CA GLU A 239 -4.03 8.37 11.14
C GLU A 239 -2.52 8.31 11.34
N GLN A 240 -2.08 8.46 12.59
CA GLN A 240 -0.68 8.38 12.94
C GLN A 240 -0.30 6.92 13.21
N LEU A 241 0.73 6.45 12.50
CA LEU A 241 1.33 5.14 12.76
C LEU A 241 1.83 5.08 14.21
N ARG A 242 1.34 4.10 14.97
CA ARG A 242 1.71 3.81 16.35
C ARG A 242 2.77 2.74 16.46
N GLN A 243 2.62 1.67 15.68
CA GLN A 243 3.49 0.49 15.70
C GLN A 243 3.33 -0.30 14.42
N VAL A 244 4.41 -0.91 13.92
CA VAL A 244 4.37 -1.99 12.93
C VAL A 244 4.24 -3.31 13.69
N SER A 245 3.02 -3.84 13.74
CA SER A 245 2.70 -5.03 14.55
C SER A 245 3.21 -6.32 13.93
N GLU A 246 3.31 -6.36 12.60
CA GLU A 246 3.85 -7.49 11.82
C GLU A 246 4.73 -6.94 10.71
N VAL A 247 6.00 -7.31 10.68
CA VAL A 247 6.88 -7.03 9.54
C VAL A 247 6.84 -8.23 8.60
N HIS A 248 6.50 -7.99 7.33
CA HIS A 248 6.54 -9.00 6.28
C HIS A 248 7.89 -8.96 5.55
N THR A 249 8.32 -7.77 5.15
CA THR A 249 9.57 -7.53 4.43
C THR A 249 10.38 -6.49 5.18
N ILE A 250 11.69 -6.75 5.29
CA ILE A 250 12.69 -5.81 5.77
C ILE A 250 13.86 -5.85 4.79
N GLU A 251 14.29 -4.68 4.33
CA GLU A 251 15.35 -4.54 3.34
C GLU A 251 16.27 -3.41 3.80
N LEU A 252 17.57 -3.70 3.93
CA LEU A 252 18.58 -2.68 4.17
C LEU A 252 18.86 -1.95 2.85
N LEU A 253 18.71 -0.63 2.86
CA LEU A 253 18.88 0.20 1.68
C LEU A 253 20.32 0.68 1.57
N ASP A 254 20.81 0.78 0.33
CA ASP A 254 22.05 1.49 0.05
C ASP A 254 21.93 2.95 0.50
N SER A 255 23.04 3.53 0.94
CA SER A 255 23.10 4.94 1.29
C SER A 255 22.70 5.90 0.15
N LEU A 256 22.91 5.46 -1.10
CA LEU A 256 22.56 6.13 -2.35
C LEU A 256 21.19 5.69 -2.90
N ASP A 257 20.48 4.79 -2.23
CA ASP A 257 19.12 4.45 -2.65
C ASP A 257 18.25 5.73 -2.68
N PRO A 258 17.62 6.06 -3.82
CA PRO A 258 16.83 7.28 -3.95
C PRO A 258 15.75 7.42 -2.88
N ARG A 259 15.13 6.31 -2.47
CA ARG A 259 14.08 6.30 -1.46
C ARG A 259 14.65 6.73 -0.11
N ALA A 260 15.83 6.23 0.26
CA ALA A 260 16.52 6.64 1.48
C ALA A 260 17.00 8.09 1.42
N GLN A 261 17.54 8.54 0.29
CA GLN A 261 18.03 9.91 0.13
C GLN A 261 16.89 10.94 0.21
N LEU A 262 15.77 10.71 -0.49
CA LEU A 262 14.61 11.60 -0.46
C LEU A 262 13.98 11.67 0.94
N GLU A 263 13.93 10.57 1.68
CA GLU A 263 13.51 10.60 3.09
C GLU A 263 14.46 11.40 4.00
N LYS A 264 15.76 11.50 3.68
CA LYS A 264 16.66 12.43 4.38
C LYS A 264 16.27 13.88 4.07
N LEU A 265 15.98 14.19 2.81
CA LEU A 265 15.62 15.54 2.37
C LEU A 265 14.30 16.03 3.00
N LYS A 266 13.32 15.15 3.20
CA LYS A 266 12.06 15.45 3.93
C LYS A 266 12.27 15.96 5.36
N ARG A 267 13.45 15.72 5.95
CA ARG A 267 13.77 16.14 7.33
C ARG A 267 14.39 17.53 7.41
N LEU A 268 14.75 18.13 6.28
CA LEU A 268 15.34 19.46 6.24
C LEU A 268 14.29 20.50 6.67
N ARG A 269 14.63 21.27 7.71
CA ARG A 269 13.81 22.38 8.21
C ARG A 269 14.25 23.69 7.56
N PRO A 270 13.42 24.74 7.55
CA PRO A 270 13.86 26.06 7.09
C PRO A 270 15.12 26.51 7.85
N GLY A 271 16.09 27.10 7.14
CA GLY A 271 17.39 27.47 7.73
C GLY A 271 18.40 26.31 7.76
N TRP A 272 18.20 25.25 6.98
CA TRP A 272 19.10 24.08 6.99
C TRP A 272 20.49 24.39 6.42
N LEU A 273 20.61 25.43 5.59
CA LEU A 273 21.88 25.88 5.02
C LEU A 273 22.44 27.01 5.90
N ASP A 274 23.53 26.73 6.59
CA ASP A 274 24.25 27.66 7.48
C ASP A 274 23.43 28.28 8.62
N GLY A 275 22.20 27.79 8.87
CA GLY A 275 21.33 28.27 9.94
C GLY A 275 20.43 29.46 9.56
N GLU A 276 20.62 30.03 8.38
CA GLU A 276 19.91 31.23 7.90
C GLU A 276 19.18 30.98 6.57
N ASP A 277 19.82 30.27 5.65
CA ASP A 277 19.34 30.01 4.30
C ASP A 277 18.83 28.56 4.16
N GLY A 278 18.32 28.23 2.97
CA GLY A 278 17.81 26.88 2.69
C GLY A 278 16.33 26.74 3.08
N ARG A 279 15.49 26.69 2.06
CA ARG A 279 14.06 26.43 2.23
C ARG A 279 13.84 24.94 2.52
N ALA A 280 12.83 24.65 3.34
CA ALA A 280 12.33 23.28 3.46
C ALA A 280 11.74 22.85 2.12
N LEU A 281 11.96 21.58 1.77
CA LEU A 281 11.51 21.04 0.50
C LEU A 281 10.03 20.66 0.59
N ASP A 282 9.32 20.83 -0.52
CA ASP A 282 7.95 20.37 -0.63
C ASP A 282 7.92 18.83 -0.69
N HIS A 283 7.18 18.21 0.22
CA HIS A 283 7.09 16.75 0.29
C HIS A 283 6.44 16.16 -0.97
N SER A 284 5.51 16.89 -1.60
CA SER A 284 4.86 16.42 -2.83
C SER A 284 5.81 16.40 -4.03
N LEU A 285 6.75 17.35 -4.10
CA LEU A 285 7.85 17.31 -5.06
C LEU A 285 8.73 16.07 -4.84
N LEU A 286 9.15 15.81 -3.61
CA LEU A 286 10.00 14.66 -3.29
C LEU A 286 9.32 13.32 -3.64
N ASP A 287 8.01 13.21 -3.40
CA ASP A 287 7.24 12.03 -3.77
C ASP A 287 7.12 11.86 -5.29
N ARG A 288 7.03 12.96 -6.06
CA ARG A 288 7.06 12.93 -7.53
C ARG A 288 8.42 12.51 -8.09
N ILE A 289 9.51 13.05 -7.54
CA ILE A 289 10.87 12.65 -7.92
C ILE A 289 11.10 11.17 -7.60
N ARG A 290 10.63 10.69 -6.45
CA ARG A 290 10.69 9.26 -6.11
C ARG A 290 9.98 8.42 -7.16
N ALA A 291 8.75 8.77 -7.51
CA ALA A 291 7.97 8.04 -8.52
C ALA A 291 8.65 8.03 -9.90
N LEU A 292 9.22 9.17 -10.32
CA LEU A 292 10.00 9.29 -11.55
C LEU A 292 11.18 8.31 -11.57
N LEU A 293 11.96 8.27 -10.49
CA LEU A 293 13.13 7.38 -10.38
C LEU A 293 12.72 5.92 -10.30
N ASP A 294 11.70 5.59 -9.48
CA ASP A 294 11.16 4.22 -9.35
C ASP A 294 10.62 3.68 -10.69
N GLU A 295 10.08 4.55 -11.57
CA GLU A 295 9.47 4.14 -12.85
C GLU A 295 10.46 4.13 -14.03
N HIS A 296 11.40 5.09 -14.08
CA HIS A 296 12.17 5.34 -15.29
C HIS A 296 13.68 5.07 -15.18
N LEU A 297 14.22 4.92 -13.96
CA LEU A 297 15.60 4.50 -13.78
C LEU A 297 15.69 2.98 -14.01
N VAL A 298 16.47 2.56 -15.01
CA VAL A 298 16.67 1.14 -15.29
C VAL A 298 17.51 0.47 -14.19
N ASP A 299 17.25 -0.81 -13.92
CA ASP A 299 17.88 -1.55 -12.80
C ASP A 299 19.42 -1.56 -12.87
N GLU A 300 20.00 -1.55 -14.08
CA GLU A 300 21.44 -1.51 -14.30
C GLU A 300 22.06 -0.11 -14.18
N ALA A 301 21.24 0.95 -14.08
CA ALA A 301 21.75 2.31 -13.99
C ALA A 301 22.41 2.58 -12.63
N PRO A 302 23.49 3.38 -12.59
CA PRO A 302 24.06 3.82 -11.32
C PRO A 302 23.05 4.67 -10.54
N LEU A 303 23.06 4.53 -9.22
CA LEU A 303 22.20 5.32 -8.35
C LEU A 303 22.67 6.78 -8.29
N PRO A 304 21.75 7.76 -8.36
CA PRO A 304 22.11 9.17 -8.22
C PRO A 304 22.56 9.53 -6.82
N ARG A 305 23.31 10.63 -6.69
CA ARG A 305 23.35 11.41 -5.45
C ARG A 305 22.24 12.45 -5.51
N LEU A 306 21.46 12.58 -4.44
CA LEU A 306 20.36 13.54 -4.36
C LEU A 306 20.69 14.61 -3.32
N TYR A 307 20.66 15.86 -3.76
CA TYR A 307 20.95 17.05 -2.95
C TYR A 307 19.76 17.98 -2.91
N ALA A 308 19.60 18.72 -1.82
CA ALA A 308 18.66 19.83 -1.75
C ALA A 308 19.31 21.10 -2.30
N THR A 309 18.55 21.92 -3.02
CA THR A 309 18.98 23.27 -3.40
C THR A 309 18.51 24.29 -2.35
N PRO A 310 19.21 25.41 -2.15
CA PRO A 310 18.81 26.46 -1.20
C PRO A 310 17.38 26.99 -1.44
N GLU A 311 16.94 26.99 -2.69
CA GLU A 311 15.66 27.48 -3.18
C GLU A 311 14.48 26.53 -2.89
N GLY A 312 14.76 25.33 -2.36
CA GLY A 312 13.80 24.29 -2.03
C GLY A 312 13.59 23.24 -3.13
N GLY A 313 14.47 23.23 -4.13
CA GLY A 313 14.54 22.22 -5.19
C GLY A 313 15.40 21.03 -4.83
N VAL A 314 15.62 20.16 -5.82
CA VAL A 314 16.44 18.96 -5.70
C VAL A 314 17.37 18.86 -6.89
N GLU A 315 18.62 18.48 -6.67
CA GLU A 315 19.56 18.13 -7.73
C GLU A 315 19.90 16.64 -7.63
N ALA A 316 19.77 15.94 -8.76
CA ALA A 316 20.18 14.55 -8.91
C ALA A 316 21.44 14.48 -9.76
N GLU A 317 22.53 13.93 -9.23
CA GLU A 317 23.81 13.85 -9.90
C GLU A 317 24.25 12.40 -10.13
N TRP A 318 24.77 12.13 -11.32
CA TRP A 318 25.41 10.88 -11.71
C TRP A 318 26.79 11.14 -12.28
N LEU A 319 27.74 10.28 -11.91
CA LEU A 319 29.02 10.18 -12.60
C LEU A 319 29.11 8.82 -13.28
N ILE A 320 28.96 8.80 -14.60
CA ILE A 320 28.93 7.58 -15.43
C ILE A 320 30.20 7.53 -16.27
N GLY A 321 31.22 6.83 -15.80
CA GLY A 321 32.53 6.77 -16.45
C GLY A 321 33.23 8.14 -16.51
N ARG A 322 33.09 8.85 -17.63
CA ARG A 322 33.61 10.21 -17.89
C ARG A 322 32.51 11.23 -18.16
N LEU A 323 31.26 10.84 -17.95
CA LEU A 323 30.10 11.69 -18.14
C LEU A 323 29.59 12.15 -16.79
N ASP A 324 29.53 13.47 -16.60
CA ASP A 324 28.94 14.12 -15.45
C ASP A 324 27.52 14.58 -15.81
N LEU A 325 26.51 13.97 -15.21
CA LEU A 325 25.10 14.23 -15.49
C LEU A 325 24.45 14.81 -14.22
N SER A 326 23.79 15.95 -14.35
CA SER A 326 22.87 16.46 -13.35
C SER A 326 21.48 16.73 -13.90
N ILE A 327 20.49 16.52 -13.05
CA ILE A 327 19.09 16.90 -13.28
C ILE A 327 18.64 17.72 -12.08
N GLU A 328 18.38 19.00 -12.30
CA GLU A 328 17.93 19.94 -11.27
C GLU A 328 16.42 20.20 -11.40
N PHE A 329 15.69 20.02 -10.31
CA PHE A 329 14.27 20.30 -10.18
C PHE A 329 14.08 21.65 -9.47
N ASP A 330 13.84 22.72 -10.23
CA ASP A 330 13.68 24.08 -9.69
C ASP A 330 12.19 24.45 -9.52
N PRO A 331 11.66 24.49 -8.29
CA PRO A 331 10.27 24.87 -8.02
C PRO A 331 10.01 26.38 -8.09
N VAL A 332 11.04 27.22 -8.19
CA VAL A 332 10.91 28.68 -8.28
C VAL A 332 10.73 29.09 -9.73
N ASP A 333 11.64 28.68 -10.60
CA ASP A 333 11.56 29.00 -12.03
C ASP A 333 10.63 28.04 -12.80
N LEU A 334 10.13 27.00 -12.11
CA LEU A 334 9.21 25.99 -12.66
C LEU A 334 9.80 25.32 -13.91
N VAL A 335 11.05 24.91 -13.79
CA VAL A 335 11.79 24.18 -14.81
C VAL A 335 12.51 22.98 -14.21
N ILE A 336 12.76 21.99 -15.06
CA ILE A 336 13.71 20.93 -14.78
C ILE A 336 14.86 21.08 -15.78
N GLU A 337 16.06 21.28 -15.26
CA GLU A 337 17.27 21.44 -16.07
C GLU A 337 18.02 20.11 -16.11
N TRP A 338 18.39 19.70 -17.32
CA TRP A 338 19.24 18.53 -17.55
C TRP A 338 20.56 19.01 -18.11
N HIS A 339 21.64 18.67 -17.44
CA HIS A 339 22.99 19.01 -17.87
C HIS A 339 23.86 17.76 -17.93
N ALA A 340 24.43 17.48 -19.10
CA ALA A 340 25.38 16.39 -19.29
C ALA A 340 26.69 16.92 -19.88
N LEU A 341 27.78 16.75 -19.14
CA LEU A 341 29.14 17.17 -19.50
C LEU A 341 30.02 15.94 -19.73
N ASP A 342 30.52 15.80 -20.95
CA ASP A 342 31.57 14.83 -21.25
C ASP A 342 32.92 15.40 -20.81
N LEU A 343 33.54 14.77 -19.81
CA LEU A 343 34.76 15.26 -19.17
C LEU A 343 36.02 15.09 -20.03
N ASP A 344 35.97 14.27 -21.08
CA ASP A 344 37.11 14.05 -21.98
C ASP A 344 37.12 15.11 -23.10
N THR A 345 35.96 15.44 -23.65
CA THR A 345 35.80 16.35 -24.78
C THR A 345 35.39 17.76 -24.38
N GLY A 346 34.86 17.94 -23.17
CA GLY A 346 34.25 19.19 -22.70
C GLY A 346 32.92 19.51 -23.39
N GLN A 347 32.33 18.57 -24.13
CA GLN A 347 31.03 18.78 -24.77
C GLN A 347 29.93 18.80 -23.72
N VAL A 348 29.06 19.80 -23.82
CA VAL A 348 27.91 19.99 -22.95
C VAL A 348 26.63 19.76 -23.74
N ASN A 349 25.75 18.92 -23.20
CA ASN A 349 24.39 18.76 -23.66
C ASN A 349 23.43 19.27 -22.57
N HIS A 350 22.66 20.30 -22.90
CA HIS A 350 21.71 20.92 -21.99
C HIS A 350 20.29 20.78 -22.56
N LYS A 351 19.34 20.35 -21.73
CA LYS A 351 17.92 20.31 -22.05
C LYS A 351 17.11 20.94 -20.93
N HIS A 352 15.99 21.57 -21.28
CA HIS A 352 15.03 22.09 -20.32
C HIS A 352 13.70 21.35 -20.49
N PHE A 353 13.03 21.10 -19.38
CA PHE A 353 11.68 20.55 -19.35
C PHE A 353 10.78 21.44 -18.49
N PRO A 354 9.48 21.58 -18.81
CA PRO A 354 8.53 22.19 -17.89
C PRO A 354 8.47 21.41 -16.56
N PHE A 355 8.32 22.09 -15.42
CA PHE A 355 8.36 21.45 -14.10
C PHE A 355 7.37 20.29 -13.91
N ASP A 356 6.20 20.38 -14.52
CA ASP A 356 5.16 19.37 -14.37
C ASP A 356 5.26 18.23 -15.39
N ASP A 357 6.23 18.26 -16.32
CA ASP A 357 6.38 17.28 -17.40
C ASP A 357 7.32 16.12 -17.03
N PHE A 358 7.03 15.49 -15.89
CA PHE A 358 7.76 14.33 -15.38
C PHE A 358 7.72 13.14 -16.35
N GLN A 359 6.66 13.02 -17.16
CA GLN A 359 6.53 11.92 -18.12
C GLN A 359 7.54 12.04 -19.26
N VAL A 360 7.70 13.22 -19.86
CA VAL A 360 8.68 13.44 -20.94
C VAL A 360 10.10 13.34 -20.39
N LEU A 361 10.35 13.89 -19.20
CA LEU A 361 11.63 13.71 -18.51
C LEU A 361 11.94 12.22 -18.28
N GLY A 362 10.98 11.46 -17.76
CA GLY A 362 11.13 10.03 -17.50
C GLY A 362 11.47 9.23 -18.75
N GLN A 363 10.82 9.53 -19.87
CA GLN A 363 11.16 8.92 -21.16
C GLN A 363 12.58 9.27 -21.61
N ALA A 364 13.01 10.52 -21.42
CA ALA A 364 14.36 10.96 -21.74
C ALA A 364 15.42 10.28 -20.84
N MET A 365 15.13 10.13 -19.55
CA MET A 365 15.97 9.38 -18.61
C MET A 365 16.11 7.92 -19.04
N HIS A 366 14.98 7.24 -19.25
CA HIS A 366 14.97 5.82 -19.59
C HIS A 366 15.77 5.54 -20.87
N ALA A 367 15.57 6.34 -21.92
CA ALA A 367 16.32 6.22 -23.17
C ALA A 367 17.83 6.44 -22.95
N PHE A 368 18.21 7.48 -22.21
CA PHE A 368 19.61 7.79 -21.94
C PHE A 368 20.34 6.68 -21.18
N PHE A 369 19.75 6.17 -20.09
CA PHE A 369 20.39 5.12 -19.30
C PHE A 369 20.37 3.76 -20.00
N SER A 370 19.34 3.49 -20.81
CA SER A 370 19.28 2.27 -21.62
C SER A 370 20.37 2.25 -22.69
N ASP A 371 20.59 3.36 -23.40
CA ASP A 371 21.67 3.46 -24.40
C ASP A 371 23.06 3.28 -23.76
N LYS A 372 23.25 3.78 -22.54
CA LYS A 372 24.53 3.67 -21.82
C LYS A 372 24.77 2.31 -21.16
N ALA A 373 23.73 1.61 -20.74
CA ALA A 373 23.85 0.24 -20.27
C ALA A 373 24.35 -0.72 -21.38
N VAL A 374 24.02 -0.42 -22.65
CA VAL A 374 24.51 -1.20 -23.81
C VAL A 374 25.99 -0.95 -24.09
N ASP A 375 26.47 0.30 -23.97
CA ASP A 375 27.89 0.65 -24.21
C ASP A 375 28.85 -0.01 -23.19
N ASP A 376 28.46 -0.11 -21.91
CA ASP A 376 29.30 -0.74 -20.86
C ASP A 376 29.28 -2.28 -20.91
N GLY A 377 28.36 -2.88 -21.67
CA GLY A 377 28.22 -4.33 -21.84
C GLY A 377 29.20 -4.96 -22.86
N GLU A 378 29.93 -4.15 -23.64
CA GLU A 378 30.85 -4.65 -24.69
C GLU A 378 32.34 -4.71 -24.27
N VAL A 379 32.68 -4.50 -23.00
CA VAL A 379 34.06 -4.68 -22.52
C VAL A 379 34.19 -5.87 -21.57
N ALA A 380 34.42 -7.05 -22.16
CA ALA A 380 35.24 -8.10 -21.58
C ALA A 380 35.83 -8.97 -22.72
N PRO A 381 37.06 -9.46 -22.58
CA PRO A 381 37.34 -10.50 -21.57
C PRO A 381 38.23 -10.06 -20.41
#